data_AF-A0A924Z841-F1
#
_entry.id   AF-A0A924Z841-F1
#
_cell.length_a   1.000
_cell.length_b   1.000
_cell.length_c   1.000
_cell.angle_alpha   90.00
_cell.angle_beta   90.00
_cell.angle_gamma   90.00
#
_symmetry.space_group_name_H-M   'P 1'
#
loop_
_entity.id
_entity.type
_entity.pdbx_description
1 polymer ?
#
loop_
_entity_poly.entity_id
_entity_poly.type
_entity_poly.pdbx_seq_one_letter_code
_entity_poly.pdbx_strand_id
1 'polypeptide(L)' 'FELNEAQHHDHLVCLTCGRVEEFFDPEIEQRQRAVAQTHGFELQDHALSLYAVCTKPACPHRGK' A
#
# COMPACT_ATOMS: atom_id res chain seq x y z
N PHE A 1 -9.16 -6.92 -8.55
CA PHE A 1 -9.61 -8.03 -7.69
C PHE A 1 -8.44 -8.96 -7.52
N GLU A 2 -7.91 -9.04 -6.31
CA GLU A 2 -6.82 -9.96 -5.95
C GLU A 2 -7.44 -11.24 -5.38
N LEU A 3 -6.83 -12.39 -5.67
CA LEU A 3 -7.24 -13.67 -5.12
C LEU A 3 -6.83 -13.71 -3.64
N ASN A 4 -7.78 -14.06 -2.78
CA ASN A 4 -7.75 -13.94 -1.31
C ASN A 4 -6.77 -14.92 -0.60
N GLU A 5 -5.68 -15.31 -1.27
CA GLU A 5 -4.68 -16.28 -0.80
C GLU A 5 -3.31 -15.64 -0.52
N ALA A 6 -3.13 -14.35 -0.80
CA ALA A 6 -1.91 -13.62 -0.52
C ALA A 6 -1.87 -13.11 0.94
N GLN A 7 -0.68 -13.12 1.55
CA GLN A 7 -0.44 -12.49 2.85
C GLN A 7 -0.85 -11.01 2.81
N HIS A 8 -1.38 -10.48 3.92
CA HIS A 8 -1.77 -9.07 4.03
C HIS A 8 -0.66 -8.14 3.55
N HIS A 9 -0.99 -7.26 2.61
CA HIS A 9 -0.08 -6.30 2.02
C HIS A 9 -0.85 -5.07 1.53
N ASP A 10 -0.13 -3.98 1.38
CA ASP A 10 -0.58 -2.70 0.86
C ASP A 10 0.02 -2.44 -0.52
N HIS A 11 -0.46 -1.40 -1.21
CA HIS A 11 -0.05 -1.09 -2.58
C HIS A 11 0.66 0.25 -2.71
N LEU A 12 1.78 0.27 -3.45
CA LEU A 12 2.42 1.48 -3.95
C LEU A 12 2.20 1.58 -5.47
N VAL A 13 1.48 2.61 -5.90
CA VAL A 13 1.05 2.82 -7.29
C VAL A 13 1.80 3.98 -7.92
N CYS A 14 2.54 3.72 -9.00
CA CYS A 14 3.19 4.78 -9.76
C CYS A 14 2.22 5.42 -10.76
N LEU A 15 1.93 6.71 -10.60
CA LEU A 15 1.03 7.47 -11.46
C LEU A 15 1.60 7.75 -12.87
N THR A 16 2.92 7.62 -13.06
CA THR A 16 3.56 7.88 -14.35
C THR A 16 3.80 6.63 -15.18
N CYS A 17 4.02 5.48 -14.55
CA CYS A 17 4.32 4.23 -15.27
C CYS A 17 3.33 3.09 -15.02
N GLY A 18 2.30 3.30 -14.19
CA GLY A 18 1.27 2.31 -13.87
C GLY A 18 1.74 1.11 -13.05
N ARG A 19 3.04 1.04 -12.69
CA ARG A 19 3.58 -0.06 -11.86
C ARG A 19 2.93 -0.02 -10.47
N VAL A 20 2.43 -1.17 -10.05
CA VAL A 20 1.96 -1.44 -8.70
C VAL A 20 2.98 -2.33 -8.02
N GLU A 21 3.34 -1.98 -6.79
CA GLU A 21 4.19 -2.80 -5.93
C GLU A 21 3.42 -3.13 -4.65
N GLU A 22 3.50 -4.38 -4.23
CA GLU A 22 3.00 -4.81 -2.92
C GLU A 22 4.07 -4.54 -1.86
N PHE A 23 3.65 -4.10 -0.67
CA PHE A 23 4.54 -3.95 0.47
C PHE A 23 3.82 -4.27 1.77
N PHE A 24 4.59 -4.57 2.82
CA PHE A 24 4.09 -4.71 4.18
C PHE A 24 5.03 -3.95 5.12
N ASP A 25 4.46 -3.12 5.99
CA ASP A 25 5.23 -2.37 6.97
C ASP A 25 4.60 -2.50 8.38
N PRO A 26 5.27 -3.18 9.32
CA PRO A 26 4.71 -3.43 10.65
C PRO A 26 4.52 -2.15 11.49
N GLU A 27 5.26 -1.07 11.20
CA GLU A 27 5.11 0.20 11.91
C GLU A 27 3.83 0.92 11.46
N ILE A 28 3.52 0.89 10.15
CA ILE A 28 2.28 1.43 9.60
C ILE A 28 1.07 0.67 10.19
N GLU A 29 1.13 -0.67 10.21
CA GLU A 29 0.11 -1.52 10.82
C GLU A 29 -0.17 -1.15 12.29
N GLN A 30 0.90 -0.98 13.08
CA GLN A 30 0.80 -0.59 14.47
C GLN A 30 0.15 0.79 14.62
N ARG A 31 0.54 1.75 13.76
CA ARG A 31 0.02 3.11 13.78
C ARG A 31 -1.48 3.14 13.47
N GLN A 32 -1.93 2.41 12.45
CA GLN A 32 -3.35 2.34 12.09
C GLN A 32 -4.20 1.78 13.23
N ARG A 33 -3.75 0.70 13.89
CA ARG A 33 -4.41 0.14 15.08
C ARG A 33 -4.46 1.14 16.23
N ALA A 34 -3.37 1.85 16.50
CA ALA A 34 -3.31 2.86 17.56
C ALA A 34 -4.27 4.04 17.30
N VAL A 35 -4.38 4.49 16.04
CA VAL A 35 -5.35 5.53 15.64
C VAL A 35 -6.77 5.03 15.87
N ALA A 36 -7.13 3.84 15.40
CA ALA A 36 -8.45 3.26 15.62
C ALA A 36 -8.81 3.20 17.11
N GLN A 37 -7.90 2.66 17.94
CA GLN A 37 -8.08 2.56 19.39
C GLN A 37 -8.29 3.92 20.06
N THR A 38 -7.49 4.93 19.68
CA THR A 38 -7.58 6.29 20.24
C THR A 38 -8.95 6.93 19.94
N HIS A 39 -9.56 6.56 18.83
CA HIS A 39 -10.89 7.04 18.43
C HIS A 39 -12.04 6.13 18.92
N GLY A 40 -11.75 5.10 19.73
CA GLY A 40 -12.75 4.19 20.29
C GLY A 40 -13.25 3.12 19.32
N PHE A 41 -12.44 2.76 18.32
CA PHE A 41 -12.75 1.72 17.33
C PHE A 41 -11.82 0.51 17.45
N GLU A 42 -12.34 -0.67 17.13
CA GLU A 42 -11.55 -1.89 16.91
C GLU A 42 -11.33 -2.07 15.39
N LEU A 43 -10.07 -2.04 14.94
CA LEU A 43 -9.74 -2.18 13.52
C LEU A 43 -9.94 -3.63 13.06
N GLN A 44 -10.95 -3.86 12.21
CA GLN A 44 -11.26 -5.17 11.64
C GLN A 44 -10.48 -5.47 10.35
N ASP A 45 -10.36 -4.46 9.49
CA ASP A 45 -9.68 -4.56 8.18
C ASP A 45 -9.26 -3.15 7.72
N HIS A 46 -8.38 -3.08 6.72
CA HIS A 46 -8.02 -1.83 6.06
C HIS A 46 -7.54 -2.06 4.62
N ALA A 47 -7.49 -0.97 3.86
CA ALA A 47 -6.83 -0.93 2.57
C ALA A 47 -5.97 0.33 2.49
N LEU A 48 -4.68 0.18 2.22
CA LEU A 48 -3.76 1.29 2.00
C LEU A 48 -3.20 1.25 0.58
N SER A 49 -3.31 2.40 -0.09
CA SER A 49 -2.65 2.64 -1.37
C SER A 49 -1.89 3.95 -1.33
N LEU A 50 -0.61 3.90 -1.68
CA LEU A 50 0.27 5.05 -1.80
C LEU A 50 0.44 5.40 -3.29
N TYR A 51 -0.03 6.58 -3.69
CA TYR A 51 0.11 7.06 -5.06
C TYR A 51 1.37 7.93 -5.20
N ALA A 52 2.32 7.47 -6.00
CA ALA A 52 3.66 8.05 -6.09
C ALA A 52 4.13 8.18 -7.54
N VAL A 53 5.34 8.73 -7.72
CA VAL A 53 6.06 8.72 -9.00
C VAL A 53 7.37 7.97 -8.80
N CYS A 54 7.65 6.98 -9.65
CA CYS A 54 8.88 6.22 -9.58
C CYS A 54 10.10 7.13 -9.82
N THR A 55 11.10 7.04 -8.95
CA THR A 55 12.30 7.88 -8.96
C THR A 55 13.43 7.31 -9.81
N LYS A 56 13.31 6.07 -10.29
CA LYS A 56 14.31 5.44 -11.17
C LYS A 56 14.43 6.24 -12.48
N PRO A 57 15.61 6.80 -12.82
CA PRO A 57 15.78 7.66 -14.00
C PRO A 57 15.37 7.00 -15.33
N ALA A 58 15.67 5.72 -15.49
CA ALA A 58 15.30 4.90 -16.65
C ALA A 58 14.30 3.81 -16.24
N CYS A 59 13.12 4.20 -15.74
CA CYS A 59 12.11 3.25 -15.32
C CYS A 59 11.62 2.40 -16.52
N PRO A 60 11.79 1.06 -16.51
CA PRO A 60 11.45 0.20 -17.65
C PRO A 60 9.94 0.01 -17.87
N HIS A 61 9.10 0.65 -17.04
CA HIS A 61 7.65 0.60 -17.12
C HIS A 61 7.05 1.89 -17.72
N ARG A 62 7.82 2.97 -17.89
CA ARG A 62 7.30 4.20 -18.51
C ARG A 62 7.06 3.96 -20.00
N GLY A 63 5.85 4.26 -20.48
CA GLY A 63 5.48 4.11 -21.89
C GLY A 63 5.14 2.69 -22.34
N LYS A 64 4.95 1.75 -21.40
CA LYS A 64 4.26 0.49 -21.67
C LYS A 64 2.75 0.69 -21.74
#